data_AF-A0A2G2JF24-F1
#
_entry.id   AF-A0A2G2JF24-F1
#
_cell.length_a   1.000
_cell.length_b   1.000
_cell.length_c   1.000
_cell.angle_alpha   90.00
_cell.angle_beta   90.00
_cell.angle_gamma   90.00
#
_symmetry.space_group_name_H-M   'P 1'
#
loop_
_entity.id
_entity.type
_entity.pdbx_description
1 polymer ?
#
loop_
_entity_poly.entity_id
_entity_poly.type
_entity_poly.pdbx_seq_one_letter_code
_entity_poly.pdbx_strand_id
1 'polypeptide(L)'
;MKKLIQRASLLAVMAGSVLLTGCGGDAYTAEELLTMYPDISATSTKAEEKEILCPFQRMLKRSGILDDAIEEGSFEVKNRTLTEAAEVFGCNSGACGAAVGYASLAQGNWSRLDMDRLHEAGFLSHDCGLQFELGGVTVSDTRRAATLSRLSELAVDGRLGFNDLMTVKNETCAQEGVEITIGGETEVKLIYAYLGGPDRDYIEYSDVEKFLHATMPDYKAAGFIDINLIGEVQ
;
A
#
# COMPACT_ATOMS: atom_id res chain seq x y z
N MET A 1 25.43 37.11 8.64
CA MET A 1 25.72 35.99 9.58
C MET A 1 24.50 35.12 9.91
N LYS A 2 23.52 34.95 9.01
CA LYS A 2 22.36 34.04 9.21
C LYS A 2 22.18 32.98 8.11
N LYS A 3 23.04 32.95 7.09
CA LYS A 3 22.95 32.03 5.93
C LYS A 3 24.05 30.95 5.88
N LEU A 4 24.88 30.82 6.91
CA LEU A 4 25.98 29.83 6.95
C LEU A 4 25.79 28.71 7.98
N ILE A 5 24.74 28.74 8.81
CA ILE A 5 24.51 27.73 9.86
C ILE A 5 23.53 26.63 9.40
N GLN A 6 22.81 26.83 8.29
CA GLN A 6 21.78 25.89 7.82
C GLN A 6 22.29 24.75 6.92
N ARG A 7 23.59 24.70 6.64
CA ARG A 7 24.21 23.66 5.76
C ARG A 7 24.99 22.59 6.52
N ALA A 8 25.01 22.61 7.85
CA ALA A 8 25.80 21.68 8.66
C ALA A 8 25.01 20.51 9.26
N SER A 9 23.68 20.44 9.09
CA SER A 9 22.86 19.42 9.75
C SER A 9 22.36 18.28 8.85
N LEU A 10 22.56 18.34 7.53
CA LEU A 10 22.10 17.27 6.61
C LEU A 10 23.09 16.11 6.41
N LEU A 11 24.36 16.25 6.83
CA LEU A 11 25.35 15.18 6.68
C LEU A 11 25.44 14.23 7.89
N ALA A 12 24.69 14.49 8.97
CA ALA A 12 24.79 13.70 10.22
C ALA A 12 23.70 12.64 10.39
N VAL A 13 22.70 12.56 9.51
CA VAL A 13 21.63 11.53 9.58
C VAL A 13 21.94 10.31 8.69
N MET A 14 22.86 10.43 7.73
CA MET A 14 23.21 9.35 6.79
C MET A 14 24.35 8.43 7.26
N ALA A 15 24.76 8.49 8.52
CA ALA A 15 25.87 7.70 9.07
C ALA A 15 25.45 6.70 10.18
N GLY A 16 24.14 6.50 10.40
CA GLY A 16 23.62 5.76 11.54
C GLY A 16 22.96 4.40 11.27
N SER A 17 22.79 3.96 10.01
CA SER A 17 21.99 2.76 9.71
C SER A 17 22.72 1.67 8.91
N VAL A 18 24.04 1.77 8.74
CA VAL A 18 24.83 0.68 8.19
C VAL A 18 25.18 -0.29 9.33
N LEU A 19 24.22 -1.11 9.77
CA LEU A 19 24.45 -2.38 10.51
C LEU A 19 23.12 -3.08 10.89
N LEU A 20 22.28 -3.40 9.90
CA LEU A 20 21.36 -4.55 10.00
C LEU A 20 21.35 -5.29 8.66
N THR A 21 22.54 -5.75 8.22
CA THR A 21 22.60 -6.87 7.28
C THR A 21 22.25 -8.14 8.03
N GLY A 22 20.95 -8.34 8.25
CA GLY A 22 20.39 -9.64 8.55
C GLY A 22 20.37 -10.46 7.27
N CYS A 23 21.25 -11.45 7.15
CA CYS A 23 21.12 -12.50 6.16
C CYS A 23 19.76 -13.20 6.39
N GLY A 24 18.76 -12.89 5.56
CA GLY A 24 17.38 -13.40 5.69
C GLY A 24 16.57 -12.76 6.83
N GLY A 25 16.65 -11.44 7.00
CA GLY A 25 15.95 -10.71 8.07
C GLY A 25 14.44 -10.57 7.84
N ASP A 26 13.70 -10.43 8.94
CA ASP A 26 12.29 -10.05 8.95
C ASP A 26 12.11 -8.63 8.35
N ALA A 27 10.92 -8.34 7.83
CA ALA A 27 10.58 -6.98 7.41
C ALA A 27 10.45 -6.06 8.63
N TYR A 28 10.76 -4.76 8.47
CA TYR A 28 10.55 -3.78 9.55
C TYR A 28 9.14 -3.86 10.11
N THR A 29 8.96 -3.70 11.42
CA THR A 29 7.64 -3.64 12.05
C THR A 29 6.91 -2.33 11.74
N ALA A 30 5.60 -2.28 12.02
CA ALA A 30 4.82 -1.03 11.90
C ALA A 30 5.39 0.10 12.78
N GLU A 31 5.83 -0.21 14.00
CA GLU A 31 6.42 0.75 14.94
C GLU A 31 7.76 1.30 14.43
N GLU A 32 8.62 0.45 13.87
CA GLU A 32 9.87 0.88 13.25
C GLU A 32 9.61 1.77 12.03
N LEU A 33 8.65 1.41 11.17
CA LEU A 33 8.25 2.23 10.03
C LEU A 33 7.69 3.59 10.45
N LEU A 34 6.87 3.65 11.51
CA LEU A 34 6.37 4.90 12.08
C LEU A 34 7.49 5.79 12.64
N THR A 35 8.55 5.18 13.17
CA THR A 35 9.73 5.90 13.66
C THR A 35 10.54 6.48 12.51
N MET A 36 10.72 5.73 11.42
CA MET A 36 11.47 6.15 10.25
C MET A 36 10.68 7.15 9.37
N TYR A 37 9.37 6.97 9.29
CA TYR A 37 8.46 7.72 8.43
C TYR A 37 7.23 8.21 9.23
N PRO A 38 7.35 9.30 10.00
CA PRO A 38 6.25 9.78 10.84
C PRO A 38 5.04 10.30 10.05
N ASP A 39 5.21 10.63 8.77
CA ASP A 39 4.16 11.18 7.89
C ASP A 39 3.02 10.19 7.57
N ILE A 40 3.23 8.89 7.79
CA ILE A 40 2.21 7.84 7.67
C ILE A 40 1.53 7.50 8.99
N SER A 41 1.82 8.22 10.07
CA SER A 41 1.09 8.07 11.34
C SER A 41 -0.35 8.56 11.20
N ALA A 42 -1.25 8.00 12.02
CA ALA A 42 -2.65 8.44 12.09
C ALA A 42 -2.79 9.91 12.55
N THR A 43 -1.77 10.45 13.22
CA THR A 43 -1.71 11.86 13.68
C THR A 43 -1.09 12.81 12.65
N SER A 44 -0.58 12.29 11.53
CA SER A 44 0.02 13.11 10.47
C SER A 44 -1.02 13.99 9.78
N THR A 45 -0.67 15.26 9.58
CA THR A 45 -1.49 16.22 8.82
C THR A 45 -1.16 16.24 7.34
N LYS A 46 -0.19 15.44 6.86
CA LYS A 46 0.15 15.34 5.44
C LYS A 46 -1.05 14.79 4.68
N ALA A 47 -1.43 15.47 3.61
CA ALA A 47 -2.57 15.08 2.79
C ALA A 47 -2.33 13.71 2.13
N GLU A 48 -3.43 13.01 1.91
CA GLU A 48 -3.48 11.77 1.14
C GLU A 48 -3.62 12.11 -0.35
N GLU A 49 -2.70 11.62 -1.19
CA GLU A 49 -2.73 11.77 -2.65
C GLU A 49 -3.76 10.79 -3.26
N LYS A 50 -5.03 11.19 -3.30
CA LYS A 50 -6.17 10.33 -3.68
C LYS A 50 -6.16 9.88 -5.13
N GLU A 51 -5.32 10.46 -5.96
CA GLU A 51 -5.01 10.06 -7.33
C GLU A 51 -4.32 8.69 -7.36
N ILE A 52 -3.58 8.32 -6.31
CA ILE A 52 -2.95 7.00 -6.21
C ILE A 52 -3.97 5.99 -5.65
N LEU A 53 -4.60 5.20 -6.53
CA LEU A 53 -5.66 4.26 -6.15
C LEU A 53 -5.20 3.16 -5.17
N CYS A 54 -3.99 2.63 -5.35
CA CYS A 54 -3.46 1.58 -4.48
C CYS A 54 -3.07 2.17 -3.11
N PRO A 55 -3.66 1.71 -2.00
CA PRO A 55 -3.43 2.28 -0.68
C PRO A 55 -1.98 2.06 -0.21
N PHE A 56 -1.37 0.93 -0.58
CA PHE A 56 0.04 0.66 -0.30
C PHE A 56 0.96 1.67 -1.00
N GLN A 57 0.79 1.88 -2.31
CA GLN A 57 1.59 2.85 -3.07
C GLN A 57 1.37 4.28 -2.57
N ARG A 58 0.12 4.61 -2.20
CA ARG A 58 -0.23 5.91 -1.62
C ARG A 58 0.45 6.12 -0.27
N MET A 59 0.54 5.07 0.56
CA MET A 59 1.27 5.11 1.82
C MET A 59 2.78 5.29 1.60
N LEU A 60 3.38 4.64 0.60
CA LEU A 60 4.77 4.89 0.21
C LEU A 60 4.98 6.36 -0.19
N LYS A 61 4.11 6.92 -1.03
CA LYS A 61 4.21 8.34 -1.39
C LYS A 61 4.04 9.25 -0.16
N ARG A 62 3.04 8.98 0.69
CA ARG A 62 2.78 9.75 1.91
C ARG A 62 3.97 9.71 2.86
N SER A 63 4.65 8.57 3.00
CA SER A 63 5.82 8.39 3.88
C SER A 63 6.98 9.34 3.57
N GLY A 64 7.04 9.87 2.35
CA GLY A 64 8.13 10.70 1.85
C GLY A 64 9.35 9.91 1.39
N ILE A 65 9.33 8.57 1.45
CA ILE A 65 10.44 7.72 0.97
C ILE A 65 10.74 7.92 -0.53
N LEU A 66 9.77 8.44 -1.29
CA LEU A 66 9.88 8.70 -2.73
C LEU A 66 10.08 10.19 -3.08
N ASP A 67 10.14 11.10 -2.10
CA ASP A 67 10.08 12.55 -2.37
C ASP A 67 11.30 13.07 -3.15
N ASP A 68 12.49 12.48 -2.96
CA ASP A 68 13.68 12.82 -3.75
C ASP A 68 13.69 12.19 -5.16
N ALA A 69 12.81 11.21 -5.40
CA ALA A 69 12.76 10.43 -6.65
C ALA A 69 11.65 10.88 -7.60
N ILE A 70 10.72 11.72 -7.13
CA ILE A 70 9.53 12.16 -7.83
C ILE A 70 9.57 13.69 -7.91
N GLU A 71 9.40 14.24 -9.11
CA GLU A 71 9.33 15.69 -9.30
C GLU A 71 8.09 16.27 -8.62
N GLU A 72 8.16 17.52 -8.15
CA GLU A 72 7.03 18.19 -7.52
C GLU A 72 5.80 18.21 -8.47
N GLY A 73 4.66 17.71 -7.99
CA GLY A 73 3.44 17.59 -8.78
C GLY A 73 3.41 16.42 -9.78
N SER A 74 4.39 15.52 -9.76
CA SER A 74 4.41 14.29 -10.54
C SER A 74 4.07 13.07 -9.68
N PHE A 75 3.64 11.98 -10.34
CA PHE A 75 3.45 10.65 -9.77
C PHE A 75 4.38 9.60 -10.37
N GLU A 76 5.29 10.02 -11.25
CA GLU A 76 6.14 9.13 -12.03
C GLU A 76 7.44 8.79 -11.29
N VAL A 77 7.68 7.49 -11.07
CA VAL A 77 8.84 6.98 -10.32
C VAL A 77 9.52 5.84 -11.08
N LYS A 78 10.84 5.73 -10.96
CA LYS A 78 11.57 4.59 -11.54
C LYS A 78 11.17 3.29 -10.85
N ASN A 79 10.96 2.23 -11.63
CA ASN A 79 10.51 0.93 -11.14
C ASN A 79 11.41 0.38 -10.04
N ARG A 80 12.73 0.52 -10.23
CA ARG A 80 13.72 0.10 -9.24
C ARG A 80 13.55 0.83 -7.91
N THR A 81 13.43 2.16 -7.95
CA THR A 81 13.26 2.98 -6.75
C THR A 81 11.96 2.65 -6.02
N LEU A 82 10.87 2.44 -6.77
CA LEU A 82 9.59 2.03 -6.19
C LEU A 82 9.66 0.64 -5.56
N THR A 83 10.36 -0.29 -6.20
CA THR A 83 10.55 -1.66 -5.69
C THR A 83 11.38 -1.65 -4.41
N GLU A 84 12.48 -0.89 -4.38
CA GLU A 84 13.33 -0.73 -3.19
C GLU A 84 12.54 -0.07 -2.03
N ALA A 85 11.69 0.92 -2.32
CA ALA A 85 10.80 1.51 -1.32
C ALA A 85 9.73 0.53 -0.81
N ALA A 86 9.12 -0.25 -1.69
CA ALA A 86 8.15 -1.29 -1.32
C ALA A 86 8.79 -2.38 -0.44
N GLU A 87 10.05 -2.71 -0.69
CA GLU A 87 10.82 -3.67 0.11
C GLU A 87 11.05 -3.19 1.54
N VAL A 88 11.34 -1.89 1.74
CA VAL A 88 11.40 -1.30 3.10
C VAL A 88 10.09 -1.52 3.86
N PHE A 89 8.95 -1.47 3.17
CA PHE A 89 7.63 -1.67 3.77
C PHE A 89 7.21 -3.14 3.87
N GLY A 90 8.07 -4.09 3.49
CA GLY A 90 7.83 -5.52 3.66
C GLY A 90 7.21 -6.22 2.46
N CYS A 91 7.26 -5.64 1.27
CA CYS A 91 6.93 -6.37 0.05
C CYS A 91 8.20 -6.94 -0.60
N ASN A 92 8.25 -8.25 -0.82
CA ASN A 92 9.43 -8.90 -1.40
C ASN A 92 9.79 -8.26 -2.75
N SER A 93 11.06 -7.89 -2.95
CA SER A 93 11.53 -7.20 -4.16
C SER A 93 11.27 -7.98 -5.46
N GLY A 94 11.25 -9.31 -5.42
CA GLY A 94 10.87 -10.15 -6.57
C GLY A 94 9.38 -10.00 -6.92
N ALA A 95 8.50 -10.18 -5.93
CA ALA A 95 7.05 -10.09 -6.13
C ALA A 95 6.60 -8.66 -6.46
N CYS A 96 7.00 -7.68 -5.66
CA CYS A 96 6.68 -6.28 -5.91
C CYS A 96 7.33 -5.74 -7.19
N GLY A 97 8.58 -6.12 -7.46
CA GLY A 97 9.26 -5.72 -8.70
C GLY A 97 8.55 -6.24 -9.94
N ALA A 98 8.02 -7.46 -9.90
CA ALA A 98 7.19 -8.00 -10.97
C ALA A 98 5.90 -7.19 -11.14
N ALA A 99 5.14 -6.93 -10.07
CA ALA A 99 3.90 -6.15 -10.13
C ALA A 99 4.13 -4.72 -10.66
N VAL A 100 5.15 -4.03 -10.16
CA VAL A 100 5.56 -2.70 -10.64
C VAL A 100 5.96 -2.75 -12.11
N GLY A 101 6.79 -3.73 -12.51
CA GLY A 101 7.21 -3.92 -13.88
C GLY A 101 6.03 -4.13 -14.83
N TYR A 102 5.08 -5.00 -14.48
CA TYR A 102 3.88 -5.24 -15.28
C TYR A 102 3.00 -3.99 -15.39
N ALA A 103 2.76 -3.29 -14.29
CA ALA A 103 1.96 -2.07 -14.29
C ALA A 103 2.58 -0.99 -15.19
N SER A 104 3.91 -0.80 -15.13
CA SER A 104 4.62 0.12 -16.02
C SER A 104 4.45 -0.26 -17.49
N LEU A 105 4.66 -1.54 -17.83
CA LEU A 105 4.55 -2.02 -19.20
C LEU A 105 3.15 -1.80 -19.75
N ALA A 106 2.11 -2.02 -18.94
CA ALA A 106 0.72 -1.78 -19.31
C ALA A 106 0.44 -0.29 -19.59
N GLN A 107 1.08 0.61 -18.85
CA GLN A 107 1.02 2.06 -19.09
C GLN A 107 1.86 2.54 -20.30
N GLY A 108 2.54 1.63 -20.99
CA GLY A 108 3.43 1.94 -22.11
C GLY A 108 4.84 2.38 -21.71
N ASN A 109 5.23 2.19 -20.44
CA ASN A 109 6.50 2.62 -19.87
C ASN A 109 7.39 1.42 -19.49
N TRP A 110 8.66 1.42 -19.90
CA TRP A 110 9.55 0.27 -19.67
C TRP A 110 10.33 0.30 -18.35
N SER A 111 10.44 1.46 -17.70
CA SER A 111 11.32 1.63 -16.54
C SER A 111 10.76 2.56 -15.46
N ARG A 112 9.56 3.08 -15.68
CA ARG A 112 8.91 4.04 -14.80
C ARG A 112 7.44 3.67 -14.66
N LEU A 113 6.89 3.86 -13.47
CA LEU A 113 5.48 3.69 -13.16
C LEU A 113 4.90 5.07 -12.86
N ASP A 114 3.73 5.36 -13.42
CA ASP A 114 2.95 6.53 -13.06
C ASP A 114 1.86 6.11 -12.06
N MET A 115 1.99 6.55 -10.81
CA MET A 115 1.17 6.01 -9.70
C MET A 115 -0.28 6.50 -9.70
N ASP A 116 -0.61 7.56 -10.43
CA ASP A 116 -1.99 8.04 -10.63
C ASP A 116 -2.71 7.32 -11.80
N ARG A 117 -1.95 6.66 -12.68
CA ARG A 117 -2.46 5.84 -13.80
C ARG A 117 -2.56 4.36 -13.48
N LEU A 118 -2.69 3.98 -12.21
CA LEU A 118 -2.81 2.57 -11.82
C LEU A 118 -4.08 1.89 -12.38
N HIS A 119 -5.10 2.68 -12.72
CA HIS A 119 -6.28 2.21 -13.45
C HIS A 119 -5.96 1.73 -14.89
N GLU A 120 -4.76 1.98 -15.39
CA GLU A 120 -4.27 1.50 -16.68
C GLU A 120 -3.29 0.31 -16.55
N ALA A 121 -3.14 -0.29 -15.36
CA ALA A 121 -2.17 -1.35 -15.07
C ALA A 121 -2.53 -2.74 -15.67
N GLY A 122 -3.26 -2.78 -16.79
CA GLY A 122 -3.66 -4.00 -17.47
C GLY A 122 -4.51 -4.91 -16.58
N PHE A 123 -4.12 -6.18 -16.43
CA PHE A 123 -4.88 -7.16 -15.63
C PHE A 123 -4.88 -6.87 -14.12
N LEU A 124 -3.98 -6.02 -13.63
CA LEU A 124 -3.96 -5.56 -12.24
C LEU A 124 -5.02 -4.48 -11.99
N SER A 125 -5.41 -3.74 -13.03
CA SER A 125 -6.54 -2.82 -12.96
C SER A 125 -7.85 -3.59 -13.02
N HIS A 126 -8.83 -3.14 -12.25
CA HIS A 126 -10.15 -3.74 -12.18
C HIS A 126 -11.19 -2.71 -11.75
N ASP A 127 -12.45 -2.98 -12.08
CA ASP A 127 -13.59 -2.25 -11.53
C ASP A 127 -13.92 -2.75 -10.10
N CYS A 128 -14.97 -2.21 -9.47
CA CYS A 128 -15.40 -2.59 -8.12
C CYS A 128 -14.30 -2.50 -7.05
N GLY A 129 -13.59 -1.37 -7.03
CA GLY A 129 -12.58 -1.08 -6.01
C GLY A 129 -13.17 -0.95 -4.61
N LEU A 130 -12.38 -1.30 -3.59
CA LEU A 130 -12.75 -1.08 -2.18
C LEU A 130 -12.72 0.41 -1.77
N GLN A 131 -12.20 1.28 -2.63
CA GLN A 131 -12.04 2.71 -2.35
C GLN A 131 -12.27 3.62 -3.56
N PHE A 132 -12.67 3.07 -4.70
CA PHE A 132 -12.97 3.82 -5.92
C PHE A 132 -14.22 3.23 -6.58
N GLU A 133 -15.00 4.08 -7.23
CA GLU A 133 -16.22 3.66 -7.95
C GLU A 133 -15.87 3.03 -9.31
N LEU A 134 -16.83 2.36 -9.93
CA LEU A 134 -16.76 1.92 -11.33
C LEU A 134 -16.18 2.99 -12.27
N GLY A 135 -15.09 2.67 -12.97
CA GLY A 135 -14.38 3.61 -13.86
C GLY A 135 -13.71 4.80 -13.17
N GLY A 136 -13.67 4.83 -11.84
CA GLY A 136 -13.06 5.88 -11.04
C GLY A 136 -11.54 5.86 -11.12
N VAL A 137 -10.94 7.04 -11.28
CA VAL A 137 -9.48 7.22 -11.35
C VAL A 137 -8.90 7.88 -10.09
N THR A 138 -9.74 8.13 -9.10
CA THR A 138 -9.36 8.67 -7.79
C THR A 138 -10.13 7.96 -6.67
N VAL A 139 -9.61 8.04 -5.45
CA VAL A 139 -10.29 7.52 -4.25
C VAL A 139 -11.61 8.26 -4.00
N SER A 140 -12.69 7.49 -3.90
CA SER A 140 -14.03 7.93 -3.51
C SER A 140 -14.20 7.80 -2.00
N ASP A 141 -14.39 8.93 -1.32
CA ASP A 141 -14.72 8.92 0.11
C ASP A 141 -16.04 8.20 0.39
N THR A 142 -17.00 8.29 -0.53
CA THR A 142 -18.29 7.58 -0.43
C THR A 142 -18.09 6.07 -0.51
N ARG A 143 -17.33 5.57 -1.49
CA ARG A 143 -17.02 4.13 -1.63
C ARG A 143 -16.28 3.63 -0.39
N ARG A 144 -15.20 4.33 -0.02
CA ARG A 144 -14.38 3.94 1.14
C ARG A 144 -15.21 3.90 2.42
N ALA A 145 -16.06 4.89 2.67
CA ALA A 145 -16.95 4.90 3.82
C ALA A 145 -17.97 3.74 3.79
N ALA A 146 -18.55 3.42 2.62
CA ALA A 146 -19.47 2.29 2.46
C ALA A 146 -18.76 0.94 2.71
N THR A 147 -17.54 0.77 2.16
CA THR A 147 -16.70 -0.40 2.38
C THR A 147 -16.36 -0.57 3.86
N LEU A 148 -15.89 0.49 4.53
CA LEU A 148 -15.56 0.45 5.95
C LEU A 148 -16.80 0.19 6.83
N SER A 149 -17.94 0.83 6.52
CA SER A 149 -19.19 0.55 7.22
C SER A 149 -19.58 -0.91 7.13
N ARG A 150 -19.49 -1.50 5.93
CA ARG A 150 -19.85 -2.90 5.72
C ARG A 150 -18.88 -3.87 6.42
N LEU A 151 -17.58 -3.57 6.40
CA LEU A 151 -16.60 -4.36 7.15
C LEU A 151 -16.83 -4.29 8.65
N SER A 152 -17.16 -3.11 9.19
CA SER A 152 -17.49 -2.94 10.60
C SER A 152 -18.68 -3.80 11.04
N GLU A 153 -19.69 -3.98 10.18
CA GLU A 153 -20.84 -4.86 10.44
C GLU A 153 -20.47 -6.36 10.45
N LEU A 154 -19.48 -6.75 9.65
CA LEU A 154 -19.00 -8.15 9.56
C LEU A 154 -18.01 -8.50 10.67
N ALA A 155 -17.30 -7.50 11.21
CA ALA A 155 -16.28 -7.71 12.21
C ALA A 155 -16.85 -8.31 13.52
N VAL A 156 -16.20 -9.36 14.01
CA VAL A 156 -16.52 -9.98 15.31
C VAL A 156 -15.45 -9.57 16.31
N ASP A 157 -15.85 -8.85 17.36
CA ASP A 157 -14.94 -8.26 18.35
C ASP A 157 -13.82 -7.40 17.70
N GLY A 158 -14.15 -6.70 16.62
CA GLY A 158 -13.23 -5.85 15.86
C GLY A 158 -12.35 -6.59 14.84
N ARG A 159 -12.49 -7.91 14.70
CA ARG A 159 -11.66 -8.74 13.83
C ARG A 159 -12.39 -9.16 12.57
N LEU A 160 -11.63 -9.24 11.49
CA LEU A 160 -12.08 -9.66 10.15
C LEU A 160 -11.26 -10.87 9.70
N GLY A 161 -11.93 -11.86 9.13
CA GLY A 161 -11.30 -12.91 8.33
C GLY A 161 -11.19 -12.52 6.87
N PHE A 162 -10.46 -13.32 6.09
CA PHE A 162 -10.34 -13.13 4.64
C PHE A 162 -11.71 -13.14 3.93
N ASN A 163 -12.61 -14.04 4.35
CA ASN A 163 -13.96 -14.14 3.79
C ASN A 163 -14.82 -12.90 4.01
N ASP A 164 -14.56 -12.11 5.06
CA ASP A 164 -15.28 -10.86 5.29
C ASP A 164 -14.89 -9.81 4.25
N LEU A 165 -13.59 -9.68 3.95
CA LEU A 165 -13.10 -8.80 2.88
C LEU A 165 -13.64 -9.24 1.51
N MET A 166 -13.62 -10.54 1.22
CA MET A 166 -14.16 -11.09 -0.01
C MET A 166 -15.67 -10.89 -0.13
N THR A 167 -16.41 -10.96 0.99
CA THR A 167 -17.84 -10.66 1.00
C THR A 167 -18.08 -9.22 0.56
N VAL A 168 -17.38 -8.24 1.14
CA VAL A 168 -17.53 -6.83 0.76
C VAL A 168 -17.10 -6.57 -0.69
N LYS A 169 -16.03 -7.23 -1.14
CA LYS A 169 -15.58 -7.15 -2.54
C LYS A 169 -16.66 -7.67 -3.50
N ASN A 170 -17.19 -8.86 -3.26
CA ASN A 170 -18.21 -9.47 -4.11
C ASN A 170 -19.51 -8.68 -4.11
N GLU A 171 -19.96 -8.19 -2.95
CA GLU A 171 -21.12 -7.31 -2.84
C GLU A 171 -20.91 -6.01 -3.65
N THR A 172 -19.71 -5.42 -3.59
CA THR A 172 -19.34 -4.22 -4.35
C THR A 172 -19.39 -4.48 -5.85
N CYS A 173 -18.79 -5.59 -6.34
CA CYS A 173 -18.83 -5.94 -7.75
C CYS A 173 -20.26 -6.21 -8.25
N ALA A 174 -21.07 -6.91 -7.44
CA ALA A 174 -22.47 -7.16 -7.77
C ALA A 174 -23.30 -5.87 -7.84
N GLN A 175 -23.08 -4.92 -6.94
CA GLN A 175 -23.74 -3.60 -6.94
C GLN A 175 -23.38 -2.77 -8.18
N GLU A 176 -22.14 -2.88 -8.66
CA GLU A 176 -21.66 -2.19 -9.86
C GLU A 176 -21.98 -2.94 -11.17
N GLY A 177 -22.53 -4.16 -11.08
CA GLY A 177 -22.89 -4.96 -12.24
C GLY A 177 -21.68 -5.52 -12.99
N VAL A 178 -20.56 -5.75 -12.31
CA VAL A 178 -19.31 -6.30 -12.86
C VAL A 178 -18.93 -7.60 -12.16
N GLU A 179 -18.16 -8.45 -12.84
CA GLU A 179 -17.59 -9.65 -12.24
C GLU A 179 -16.25 -9.33 -11.55
N ILE A 180 -15.97 -10.04 -10.45
CA ILE A 180 -14.66 -9.96 -9.82
C ILE A 180 -13.59 -10.52 -10.76
N THR A 181 -12.50 -9.78 -10.92
CA THR A 181 -11.34 -10.20 -11.73
C THR A 181 -10.25 -10.81 -10.85
N ILE A 182 -9.26 -11.46 -11.47
CA ILE A 182 -8.06 -11.94 -10.77
C ILE A 182 -7.33 -10.80 -10.06
N GLY A 183 -7.27 -9.60 -10.67
CA GLY A 183 -6.69 -8.41 -10.04
C GLY A 183 -7.45 -8.02 -8.77
N GLY A 184 -8.78 -8.03 -8.82
CA GLY A 184 -9.64 -7.71 -7.68
C GLY A 184 -9.53 -8.71 -6.53
N GLU A 185 -9.43 -10.01 -6.83
CA GLU A 185 -9.18 -11.04 -5.80
C GLU A 185 -7.76 -10.91 -5.21
N THR A 186 -6.77 -10.66 -6.06
CA THR A 186 -5.36 -10.50 -5.64
C THR A 186 -5.20 -9.29 -4.72
N GLU A 187 -5.89 -8.18 -4.99
CA GLU A 187 -5.93 -7.00 -4.12
C GLU A 187 -6.39 -7.37 -2.69
N VAL A 188 -7.47 -8.14 -2.56
CA VAL A 188 -7.99 -8.56 -1.26
C VAL A 188 -7.01 -9.46 -0.52
N LYS A 189 -6.38 -10.41 -1.23
CA LYS A 189 -5.35 -11.29 -0.66
C LYS A 189 -4.14 -10.49 -0.17
N LEU A 190 -3.70 -9.50 -0.94
CA LEU A 190 -2.60 -8.61 -0.56
C LEU A 190 -2.93 -7.80 0.69
N ILE A 191 -4.14 -7.24 0.80
CA ILE A 191 -4.58 -6.53 2.01
C ILE A 191 -4.54 -7.46 3.22
N TYR A 192 -5.17 -8.63 3.11
CA TYR A 192 -5.23 -9.60 4.21
C TYR A 192 -3.82 -10.07 4.64
N ALA A 193 -2.97 -10.42 3.66
CA ALA A 193 -1.60 -10.83 3.90
C ALA A 193 -0.76 -9.73 4.56
N TYR A 194 -0.79 -8.52 4.01
CA TYR A 194 -0.02 -7.38 4.52
C TYR A 194 -0.39 -7.03 5.96
N LEU A 195 -1.68 -7.14 6.31
CA LEU A 195 -2.20 -6.86 7.64
C LEU A 195 -2.06 -8.03 8.63
N GLY A 196 -1.33 -9.09 8.24
CA GLY A 196 -0.98 -10.19 9.13
C GLY A 196 -2.04 -11.28 9.27
N GLY A 197 -2.99 -11.34 8.35
CA GLY A 197 -4.04 -12.35 8.32
C GLY A 197 -3.50 -13.79 8.33
N PRO A 198 -2.52 -14.15 7.47
CA PRO A 198 -1.91 -15.48 7.47
C PRO A 198 -1.17 -15.82 8.77
N ASP A 199 -0.67 -14.82 9.49
CA ASP A 199 0.09 -15.01 10.74
C ASP A 199 -0.85 -15.25 11.94
N ARG A 200 -2.07 -14.72 11.89
CA ARG A 200 -2.99 -14.63 13.05
C ARG A 200 -4.38 -15.22 12.82
N ASP A 201 -4.70 -15.63 11.59
CA ASP A 201 -6.04 -16.01 11.10
C ASP A 201 -7.08 -14.88 11.15
N TYR A 202 -6.66 -13.63 11.39
CA TYR A 202 -7.53 -12.46 11.36
C TYR A 202 -6.71 -11.18 11.15
N ILE A 203 -7.42 -10.11 10.77
CA ILE A 203 -6.92 -8.74 10.77
C ILE A 203 -7.83 -7.84 11.60
N GLU A 204 -7.30 -6.77 12.19
CA GLU A 204 -8.13 -5.83 12.94
C GLU A 204 -8.84 -4.89 11.96
N TYR A 205 -10.13 -4.63 12.15
CA TYR A 205 -10.88 -3.65 11.36
C TYR A 205 -10.20 -2.28 11.35
N SER A 206 -9.65 -1.86 12.50
CA SER A 206 -8.95 -0.58 12.62
C SER A 206 -7.66 -0.51 11.78
N ASP A 207 -7.02 -1.64 11.51
CA ASP A 207 -5.85 -1.70 10.62
C ASP A 207 -6.26 -1.59 9.15
N VAL A 208 -7.40 -2.17 8.78
CA VAL A 208 -7.98 -1.99 7.43
C VAL A 208 -8.35 -0.53 7.20
N GLU A 209 -9.00 0.11 8.17
CA GLU A 209 -9.33 1.54 8.11
C GLU A 209 -8.08 2.39 7.90
N LYS A 210 -7.05 2.20 8.74
CA LYS A 210 -5.78 2.92 8.58
C LYS A 210 -5.15 2.70 7.21
N PHE A 211 -5.12 1.46 6.74
CA PHE A 211 -4.52 1.10 5.47
C PHE A 211 -5.26 1.74 4.28
N LEU A 212 -6.59 1.69 4.25
CA LEU A 212 -7.40 2.34 3.21
C LEU A 212 -7.32 3.88 3.24
N HIS A 213 -6.80 4.45 4.33
CA HIS A 213 -6.46 5.88 4.45
C HIS A 213 -4.95 6.17 4.24
N ALA A 214 -4.20 5.20 3.73
CA ALA A 214 -2.77 5.27 3.49
C ALA A 214 -1.96 5.69 4.75
N THR A 215 -2.42 5.23 5.91
CA THR A 215 -1.70 5.35 7.19
C THR A 215 -1.20 3.97 7.62
N MET A 216 -0.10 3.94 8.36
CA MET A 216 0.47 2.69 8.84
C MET A 216 -0.51 2.02 9.81
N PRO A 217 -0.92 0.76 9.57
CA PRO A 217 -1.67 -0.02 10.54
C PRO A 217 -0.85 -0.25 11.83
N ASP A 218 -1.51 -0.56 12.95
CA ASP A 218 -0.79 -0.91 14.19
C ASP A 218 -0.09 -2.26 14.04
N TYR A 219 -0.70 -3.18 13.27
CA TYR A 219 -0.09 -4.43 12.88
C TYR A 219 0.10 -4.52 11.37
N LYS A 220 1.30 -4.93 10.96
CA LYS A 220 1.54 -5.51 9.63
C LYS A 220 2.32 -6.81 9.78
N ALA A 221 2.28 -7.65 8.75
CA ALA A 221 3.02 -8.90 8.71
C ALA A 221 4.51 -8.69 9.04
N ALA A 222 5.07 -9.60 9.83
CA ALA A 222 6.50 -9.60 10.17
C ALA A 222 7.35 -10.12 9.00
N GLY A 223 6.80 -11.06 8.22
CA GLY A 223 7.41 -11.60 7.01
C GLY A 223 7.26 -10.68 5.80
N PHE A 224 8.09 -10.92 4.78
CA PHE A 224 7.92 -10.31 3.47
C PHE A 224 6.72 -10.90 2.74
N ILE A 225 5.89 -10.03 2.17
CA ILE A 225 4.79 -10.46 1.29
C ILE A 225 5.38 -10.89 -0.06
N ASP A 226 5.16 -12.15 -0.43
CA ASP A 226 5.56 -12.71 -1.72
C ASP A 226 4.41 -13.45 -2.43
N ILE A 227 4.66 -13.90 -3.65
CA ILE A 227 3.64 -14.54 -4.49
C ILE A 227 3.17 -15.91 -3.95
N ASN A 228 4.02 -16.62 -3.21
CA ASN A 228 3.66 -17.91 -2.63
C ASN A 228 2.69 -17.70 -1.48
N LEU A 229 3.00 -16.75 -0.58
CA LEU A 229 2.11 -16.38 0.52
C LEU A 229 0.73 -15.95 0.00
N ILE A 230 0.70 -15.13 -1.05
CA ILE A 230 -0.57 -14.71 -1.69
C ILE A 230 -1.34 -15.93 -2.23
N GLY A 231 -0.65 -16.93 -2.77
CA GLY A 231 -1.27 -18.16 -3.27
C GLY A 231 -1.89 -19.03 -2.19
N GLU A 232 -1.48 -18.88 -0.93
CA GLU A 232 -1.96 -19.65 0.21
C GLU A 232 -3.16 -18.99 0.93
N VAL A 233 -3.45 -17.72 0.64
CA VAL A 233 -4.59 -17.00 1.23
C VAL A 233 -5.91 -17.49 0.61
N GLN A 234 -6.82 -17.95 1.48
CA GLN A 234 -8.15 -18.49 1.15
C GLN A 234 -9.17 -18.27 2.26
#